data_AF-K1UQX5-F1
#
_entry.id   AF-K1UQX5-F1
#
_cell.length_a   1.000
_cell.length_b   1.000
_cell.length_c   1.000
_cell.angle_alpha   90.00
_cell.angle_beta   90.00
_cell.angle_gamma   90.00
#
_symmetry.space_group_name_H-M   'P 1'
#
loop_
_entity.id
_entity.type
_entity.pdbx_description
1 polymer ?
#
loop_
_entity_poly.entity_id
_entity_poly.type
_entity_poly.pdbx_seq_one_letter_code
_entity_poly.pdbx_strand_id
1 'polypeptide(L)' 'MFSEELAKYDWEETTRQIQHKRPADVETALGKEHLTLDDFMALISPAAAAYLEPMAQLSRRYTQERF' A
#
# COMPACT_ATOMS: atom_id res chain seq x y z
N MET A 1 -19.59 -19.15 -7.94
CA MET A 1 -18.85 -19.46 -6.68
C MET A 1 -17.81 -18.37 -6.43
N PHE A 2 -17.40 -18.10 -5.19
CA PHE A 2 -16.33 -17.13 -4.88
C PHE A 2 -15.00 -17.42 -5.62
N SER A 3 -14.76 -18.69 -5.98
CA SER A 3 -13.63 -19.15 -6.79
C SER A 3 -13.59 -18.58 -8.21
N GLU A 4 -14.74 -18.28 -8.82
CA GLU A 4 -14.81 -17.74 -10.18
C GLU A 4 -14.40 -16.26 -10.23
N GLU A 5 -14.62 -15.50 -9.15
CA GLU A 5 -14.13 -14.12 -9.07
C GLU A 5 -12.63 -14.04 -8.85
N LEU A 6 -12.07 -14.94 -8.04
CA LEU A 6 -10.61 -15.02 -7.85
C LEU A 6 -9.88 -15.36 -9.14
N ALA A 7 -10.51 -16.10 -10.06
CA ALA A 7 -9.96 -16.44 -11.37
C ALA A 7 -9.95 -15.27 -12.35
N LYS A 8 -10.71 -14.20 -12.11
CA LYS A 8 -10.71 -12.99 -12.94
C LYS A 8 -9.56 -12.05 -12.61
N TYR A 9 -8.92 -12.23 -11.46
CA TYR A 9 -7.78 -11.43 -11.06
C TYR A 9 -6.49 -12.06 -11.57
N ASP A 10 -5.79 -11.33 -12.43
CA ASP A 10 -4.44 -11.68 -12.82
C ASP A 10 -3.49 -11.37 -11.65
N TRP A 11 -3.22 -12.40 -10.86
CA TRP A 11 -2.30 -12.36 -9.73
C TRP A 11 -0.89 -11.97 -10.14
N GLU A 12 -0.48 -12.34 -11.35
CA GLU A 12 0.85 -12.03 -11.86
C GLU A 12 0.95 -10.55 -12.22
N GLU A 13 -0.06 -10.01 -12.91
CA GLU A 13 -0.12 -8.58 -13.23
C GLU A 13 -0.19 -7.73 -11.96
N THR A 14 -1.03 -8.11 -10.99
CA THR A 14 -1.16 -7.37 -9.73
C THR A 14 0.16 -7.36 -8.94
N THR A 15 0.83 -8.51 -8.89
CA THR A 15 2.15 -8.63 -8.22
C THR A 15 3.20 -7.78 -8.93
N ARG A 16 3.20 -7.79 -10.26
CA ARG A 16 4.10 -6.98 -11.08
C ARG A 16 3.88 -5.49 -10.85
N GLN A 17 2.63 -5.06 -10.77
CA GLN A 17 2.28 -3.67 -10.48
C GLN A 17 2.78 -3.24 -9.09
N ILE A 18 2.64 -4.08 -8.06
CA ILE A 18 3.18 -3.82 -6.72
C ILE A 18 4.71 -3.71 -6.77
N GLN A 19 5.38 -4.63 -7.45
CA GLN A 19 6.85 -4.65 -7.53
C GLN A 19 7.41 -3.44 -8.29
N HIS A 20 6.67 -2.87 -9.24
CA HIS A 20 7.09 -1.71 -10.03
C HIS A 20 6.84 -0.35 -9.37
N LYS A 21 6.19 -0.30 -8.21
CA LYS A 21 5.97 0.96 -7.48
C LYS A 21 7.29 1.62 -7.09
N ARG A 22 7.30 2.95 -7.17
CA ARG A 22 8.51 3.75 -6.93
C ARG A 22 8.44 4.45 -5.58
N PRO A 23 9.59 4.86 -5.02
CA PRO A 23 9.63 5.63 -3.78
C PRO A 23 8.74 6.89 -3.80
N ALA A 24 8.66 7.60 -4.93
CA ALA A 24 7.80 8.77 -5.08
C ALA A 24 6.29 8.45 -4.91
N ASP A 25 5.87 7.26 -5.32
CA ASP A 25 4.49 6.80 -5.16
C ASP A 25 4.21 6.49 -3.67
N VAL A 26 5.21 5.98 -2.93
CA VAL A 26 5.15 5.77 -1.48
C VAL A 26 5.07 7.09 -0.71
N GLU A 27 5.89 8.08 -1.07
CA GLU A 27 5.86 9.41 -0.44
C GLU A 27 4.51 10.10 -0.65
N THR A 28 3.96 9.98 -1.86
CA THR A 28 2.63 10.51 -2.17
C THR A 28 1.56 9.81 -1.33
N ALA A 29 1.65 8.49 -1.17
CA ALA A 29 0.74 7.73 -0.32
C ALA A 29 0.82 8.15 1.15
N LEU A 30 2.02 8.32 1.70
CA LEU A 30 2.22 8.72 3.10
C LEU A 30 1.70 10.13 3.42
N GLY A 31 1.67 11.02 2.43
CA GLY A 31 1.13 12.36 2.57
C GLY A 31 -0.39 12.46 2.45
N LYS A 32 -1.07 11.39 2.00
CA LYS A 32 -2.53 11.39 1.81
C LYS A 32 -3.26 11.06 3.11
N GLU A 33 -4.36 11.77 3.33
CA GLU A 33 -5.28 11.48 4.44
C GLU A 33 -6.16 10.26 4.16
N HIS A 34 -6.56 10.07 2.90
CA HIS A 34 -7.37 8.94 2.44
C HIS A 34 -6.61 8.18 1.35
N LEU A 35 -6.19 6.95 1.68
CA LEU A 35 -5.45 6.07 0.78
C LEU A 35 -6.37 5.38 -0.23
N THR A 36 -5.95 5.34 -1.48
CA THR A 36 -6.60 4.52 -2.51
C THR A 36 -5.96 3.12 -2.58
N LEU A 37 -6.55 2.21 -3.36
CA LEU A 37 -5.98 0.87 -3.57
C LEU A 37 -4.57 0.94 -4.18
N ASP A 38 -4.35 1.89 -5.09
CA ASP A 38 -3.05 2.10 -5.73
C ASP A 38 -1.98 2.60 -4.75
N ASP A 39 -2.39 3.47 -3.81
CA ASP A 39 -1.54 3.95 -2.72
C ASP A 39 -1.21 2.80 -1.77
N PHE A 40 -2.18 1.93 -1.47
CA PHE A 40 -1.93 0.73 -0.66
C PHE A 40 -0.92 -0.20 -1.33
N MET A 41 -1.04 -0.42 -2.64
CA MET A 41 -0.05 -1.18 -3.42
C MET A 41 1.36 -0.58 -3.33
N ALA A 42 1.47 0.75 -3.32
CA ALA A 42 2.75 1.43 -3.11
C ALA A 42 3.30 1.16 -1.69
N LEU A 43 2.46 1.24 -0.66
CA LEU A 43 2.88 1.03 0.74
C LEU A 43 3.32 -0.40 1.05
N ILE A 44 2.86 -1.40 0.30
CA ILE A 44 3.29 -2.81 0.44
C ILE A 44 4.39 -3.23 -0.53
N SER A 45 4.84 -2.31 -1.40
CA SER A 45 5.87 -2.59 -2.39
C SER A 45 7.28 -2.69 -1.78
N PRO A 46 8.25 -3.28 -2.49
CA PRO A 46 9.65 -3.28 -2.04
C PRO A 46 10.22 -1.86 -1.82
N ALA A 47 9.74 -0.87 -2.58
CA ALA A 47 10.16 0.53 -2.43
C ALA A 47 9.73 1.14 -1.09
N ALA A 48 8.67 0.62 -0.47
CA ALA A 48 8.18 1.07 0.83
C ALA A 48 9.05 0.60 2.00
N ALA A 49 9.98 -0.33 1.80
CA ALA A 49 10.84 -0.83 2.87
C ALA A 49 11.64 0.29 3.57
N ALA A 50 12.08 1.31 2.81
CA ALA A 50 12.78 2.47 3.36
C ALA A 50 11.88 3.41 4.19
N TYR A 51 10.56 3.26 4.09
CA TYR A 51 9.57 4.13 4.73
C TYR A 51 8.80 3.45 5.87
N LEU A 52 9.24 2.25 6.30
CA LEU A 52 8.61 1.52 7.41
C LEU A 52 8.56 2.31 8.71
N GLU A 53 9.63 3.06 9.02
CA GLU A 53 9.68 3.90 10.23
C GLU A 53 8.64 5.05 10.18
N PRO A 54 8.59 5.88 9.12
CA PRO A 54 7.49 6.82 8.91
C PRO A 54 6.09 6.21 9.01
N MET A 55 5.88 5.02 8.43
CA MET A 55 4.60 4.30 8.51
C MET A 55 4.23 3.92 9.96
N ALA A 56 5.20 3.43 10.73
CA ALA A 56 5.00 3.06 12.13
C ALA A 56 4.61 4.28 12.98
N GLN A 57 5.27 5.43 12.75
CA GLN A 57 4.93 6.69 13.43
C GLN A 57 3.51 7.15 13.09
N LEU A 58 3.11 7.09 11.83
CA LEU A 58 1.74 7.42 11.40
C LEU A 58 0.71 6.48 12.03
N SER A 59 0.94 5.17 11.99
CA SER A 59 0.03 4.18 12.60
C SER A 59 -0.16 4.42 14.10
N ARG A 60 0.92 4.76 14.80
CA ARG A 60 0.86 5.10 16.23
C ARG A 60 0.05 6.37 16.46
N ARG A 61 0.27 7.43 15.68
CA ARG A 61 -0.49 8.68 15.77
C ARG A 61 -1.98 8.43 15.57
N TYR A 62 -2.36 7.71 14.52
CA TYR A 62 -3.78 7.41 14.25
C TYR A 62 -4.43 6.56 15.35
N THR A 63 -3.65 5.67 15.98
CA THR A 63 -4.14 4.90 17.13
C THR A 63 -4.38 5.80 18.34
N GLN A 64 -3.46 6.71 18.65
CA GLN A 64 -3.59 7.68 19.75
C GLN A 64 -4.70 8.73 19.53
N GLU A 65 -4.99 9.08 18.28
CA GLU A 65 -6.11 9.99 17.96
C GLU A 65 -7.48 9.33 18.16
N ARG A 66 -7.54 7.99 18.13
CA ARG A 66 -8.78 7.22 18.18
C ARG A 66 -9.03 6.51 19.53
N PHE A 67 -8.00 6.37 20.37
CA PHE A 67 -8.06 5.65 21.66
C PHE A 67 -7.31 6.43 22.74
#